data_AF-A0A259A224-F1
#
_entry.id   AF-A0A259A224-F1
#
_cell.length_a   1.000
_cell.length_b   1.000
_cell.length_c   1.000
_cell.angle_alpha   90.00
_cell.angle_beta   90.00
_cell.angle_gamma   90.00
#
_symmetry.space_group_name_H-M   'P 1'
#
loop_
_entity.id
_entity.type
_entity.pdbx_description
1 polymer ?
#
loop_
_entity_poly.entity_id
_entity_poly.type
_entity_poly.pdbx_seq_one_letter_code
_entity_poly.pdbx_strand_id
1 'polypeptide(L)'
;LNHILEAMRLMDMSLSPGVMGVLSGTNKSKVQKKILKPEDDARPHVANMRFSVKHMQRSFQQLFATLYAMPSSKFGFDTWGITDHTANRQTCDMLRMIYPDAKFVFVIRHPIDCLRQIKKISMRPRDHWGRLLEEKSPLDWFAANWARLADDFYEMPNTFSIRYEDMVSGKLDIAALNQYLGAELVLNPEKMPKSNSEEVLDNISEPRIQKIKANIHSQMARWNYK
;
A
#
# COMPACT_ATOMS: atom_id res chain seq x y z
N LEU A 1 2.04 6.48 -6.84
CA LEU A 1 2.25 5.08 -6.39
C LEU A 1 1.15 4.15 -6.91
N ASN A 2 -0.14 4.42 -6.65
CA ASN A 2 -1.26 3.54 -7.10
C ASN A 2 -1.26 3.19 -8.59
N HIS A 3 -0.98 4.14 -9.50
CA HIS A 3 -0.90 3.83 -10.94
C HIS A 3 0.32 2.98 -11.34
N ILE A 4 1.41 3.04 -10.57
CA ILE A 4 2.61 2.23 -10.80
C ILE A 4 2.38 0.81 -10.28
N LEU A 5 1.78 0.67 -9.10
CA LEU A 5 1.40 -0.62 -8.52
C LEU A 5 0.33 -1.33 -9.37
N GLU A 6 -0.63 -0.57 -9.93
CA GLU A 6 -1.65 -1.13 -10.84
C GLU A 6 -1.03 -1.55 -12.18
N ALA A 7 -0.11 -0.75 -12.74
CA ALA A 7 0.65 -1.16 -13.92
C ALA A 7 1.48 -2.43 -13.67
N MET A 8 2.03 -2.60 -12.47
CA MET A 8 2.81 -3.78 -12.09
C MET A 8 1.94 -5.02 -11.83
N ARG A 9 0.77 -4.86 -11.22
CA ARG A 9 -0.23 -5.93 -11.09
C ARG A 9 -0.67 -6.46 -12.46
N LEU A 10 -0.86 -5.57 -13.42
CA LEU A 10 -1.17 -5.93 -14.81
C LEU A 10 0.00 -6.64 -15.51
N MET A 11 1.25 -6.32 -15.16
CA MET A 11 2.45 -7.00 -15.67
C MET A 11 2.65 -8.39 -15.04
N ASP A 12 2.33 -8.58 -13.76
CA ASP A 12 2.41 -9.89 -13.08
C ASP A 12 1.40 -10.90 -13.68
N MET A 13 0.21 -10.43 -14.06
CA MET A 13 -0.76 -11.24 -14.82
C MET A 13 -0.26 -11.67 -16.21
N SER A 14 0.71 -10.95 -16.80
CA SER A 14 1.29 -11.27 -18.10
C SER A 14 2.43 -12.30 -18.05
N LEU A 15 2.90 -12.65 -16.85
CA LEU A 15 4.01 -13.58 -16.62
C LEU A 15 3.54 -15.00 -16.20
N SER A 16 2.23 -15.20 -16.06
CA SER A 16 1.62 -16.53 -15.93
C SER A 16 1.66 -17.29 -17.28
N PRO A 17 2.02 -18.58 -17.32
CA PRO A 17 1.95 -19.39 -18.54
C PRO A 17 0.49 -19.74 -18.83
N GLY A 18 -0.26 -18.80 -19.42
CA GLY A 18 -1.63 -19.06 -19.85
C GLY A 18 -2.37 -17.80 -20.28
N VAL A 19 -2.71 -17.76 -21.57
CA VAL A 19 -3.57 -16.79 -22.27
C VAL A 19 -2.85 -15.52 -22.76
N MET A 20 -2.22 -15.67 -23.93
CA MET A 20 -1.84 -14.57 -24.81
C MET A 20 -3.10 -14.00 -25.48
N GLY A 21 -3.79 -13.08 -24.81
CA GLY A 21 -4.85 -12.27 -25.41
C GLY A 21 -4.23 -11.17 -26.27
N VAL A 22 -4.10 -11.40 -27.57
CA VAL A 22 -3.78 -10.33 -28.52
C VAL A 22 -4.99 -9.38 -28.57
N LEU A 23 -4.85 -8.20 -27.98
CA LEU A 23 -5.79 -7.09 -28.20
C LEU A 23 -5.58 -6.54 -29.62
N SER A 24 -6.04 -7.25 -30.64
CA SER A 24 -6.21 -6.68 -31.98
C SER A 24 -7.62 -6.07 -32.07
N GLY A 25 -7.72 -4.77 -31.79
CA GLY A 25 -8.89 -4.01 -32.19
C GLY A 25 -8.93 -3.87 -33.71
N THR A 26 -9.63 -4.76 -34.42
CA THR A 26 -9.88 -4.57 -35.85
C THR A 26 -10.95 -3.51 -36.03
N ASN A 27 -10.54 -2.26 -36.17
CA ASN A 27 -11.41 -1.24 -36.75
C ASN A 27 -11.46 -1.52 -38.26
N LYS A 28 -12.62 -1.96 -38.77
CA LYS A 28 -12.84 -2.24 -40.19
C LYS A 28 -12.87 -0.92 -40.97
N SER A 29 -11.71 -0.36 -41.28
CA SER A 29 -11.56 0.58 -42.39
C SER A 29 -10.84 -0.13 -43.53
N LYS A 30 -11.36 0.04 -44.75
CA LYS A 30 -10.77 -0.46 -45.99
C LYS A 30 -9.43 0.25 -46.23
N VAL A 31 -8.36 -0.23 -45.60
CA VAL A 31 -7.01 0.22 -45.92
C VAL A 31 -6.55 -0.53 -47.17
N GLN A 32 -6.34 0.23 -48.24
CA GLN A 32 -5.67 -0.23 -49.45
C GLN A 32 -4.32 -0.84 -49.05
N LYS A 33 -4.07 -2.10 -49.44
CA LYS A 33 -2.76 -2.73 -49.33
C LYS A 33 -1.79 -2.06 -50.30
N LYS A 34 -1.22 -0.93 -49.88
CA LYS A 34 0.01 -0.41 -50.47
C LYS A 34 1.13 -1.30 -49.94
N ILE A 35 1.73 -2.10 -50.82
CA ILE A 35 2.93 -2.87 -50.49
C ILE A 35 4.03 -1.84 -50.22
N LEU A 36 4.35 -1.61 -48.94
CA LEU A 36 5.46 -0.77 -48.54
C LEU A 36 6.77 -1.46 -48.95
N LYS A 37 7.72 -0.66 -49.45
CA LYS A 37 9.07 -1.14 -49.74
C LYS A 37 9.77 -1.52 -48.42
N PRO A 38 10.72 -2.46 -48.42
CA PRO A 38 11.42 -2.92 -47.21
C PRO A 38 12.09 -1.79 -46.41
N GLU A 39 12.48 -0.71 -47.08
CA GLU A 39 13.05 0.49 -46.47
C GLU A 39 12.05 1.41 -45.72
N ASP A 40 10.73 1.23 -45.90
CA ASP A 40 9.66 2.03 -45.23
C ASP A 40 8.98 1.25 -44.09
N ASP A 41 9.74 0.41 -43.41
CA ASP A 41 9.25 -0.48 -42.36
C ASP A 41 8.96 0.26 -41.06
N ALA A 42 7.96 1.14 -41.08
CA ALA A 42 7.22 1.61 -39.93
C ALA A 42 6.27 0.51 -39.42
N ARG A 43 6.76 -0.74 -39.29
CA ARG A 43 6.14 -1.71 -38.39
C ARG A 43 5.95 -0.98 -37.07
N PRO A 44 4.75 -0.95 -36.46
CA PRO A 44 4.66 -0.50 -35.09
C PRO A 44 5.69 -1.30 -34.33
N HIS A 45 6.67 -0.61 -33.74
CA HIS A 45 7.54 -1.20 -32.73
C HIS A 45 6.60 -1.60 -31.58
N VAL A 46 5.89 -2.71 -31.75
CA VAL A 46 5.36 -3.50 -30.67
C VAL A 46 6.62 -4.06 -30.04
N ALA A 47 7.27 -3.21 -29.25
CA ALA A 47 8.38 -3.61 -28.42
C ALA A 47 7.80 -4.73 -27.57
N ASN A 48 8.21 -5.97 -27.85
CA ASN A 48 8.05 -7.03 -26.90
C ASN A 48 8.80 -6.54 -25.65
N MET A 49 8.06 -5.99 -24.68
CA MET A 49 8.56 -5.43 -23.42
C MET A 49 9.03 -6.55 -22.49
N ARG A 50 9.85 -7.47 -23.02
CA ARG A 50 10.54 -8.48 -22.25
C ARG A 50 11.75 -7.82 -21.61
N PHE A 51 11.49 -7.06 -20.56
CA PHE A 51 12.56 -6.59 -19.69
C PHE A 51 12.98 -7.75 -18.78
N SER A 52 14.28 -7.98 -18.65
CA SER A 52 14.75 -8.91 -17.62
C SER A 52 14.38 -8.34 -16.24
N VAL A 53 14.08 -9.20 -15.26
CA VAL A 53 13.84 -8.80 -13.86
C VAL A 53 14.92 -7.85 -13.33
N LYS A 54 16.19 -8.09 -13.66
CA LYS A 54 17.33 -7.24 -13.27
C LYS A 54 17.23 -5.79 -13.78
N HIS A 55 16.79 -5.60 -15.02
CA HIS A 55 16.60 -4.27 -15.58
C HIS A 55 15.44 -3.54 -14.88
N MET A 56 14.34 -4.23 -14.58
CA MET A 56 13.23 -3.64 -13.82
C MET A 56 13.66 -3.26 -12.40
N GLN A 57 14.33 -4.17 -11.68
CA GLN A 57 14.88 -3.90 -10.36
C GLN A 57 15.76 -2.65 -10.37
N ARG A 58 16.72 -2.56 -11.33
CA ARG A 58 17.61 -1.41 -11.45
C ARG A 58 16.87 -0.11 -11.76
N SER A 59 15.86 -0.15 -12.63
CA SER A 59 15.05 1.03 -12.94
C SER A 59 14.28 1.52 -11.71
N PHE A 60 13.69 0.61 -10.92
CA PHE A 60 13.03 0.98 -9.67
C PHE A 60 14.03 1.49 -8.63
N GLN A 61 15.20 0.86 -8.50
CA GLN A 61 16.26 1.34 -7.61
C GLN A 61 16.66 2.77 -7.95
N GLN A 62 16.83 3.09 -9.25
CA GLN A 62 17.16 4.44 -9.70
C GLN A 62 16.05 5.44 -9.41
N LEU A 63 14.79 5.04 -9.62
CA LEU A 63 13.62 5.85 -9.31
C LEU A 63 13.57 6.19 -7.82
N PHE A 64 13.63 5.19 -6.94
CA PHE A 64 13.61 5.38 -5.49
C PHE A 64 14.83 6.15 -4.98
N ALA A 65 16.01 5.90 -5.55
CA ALA A 65 17.21 6.65 -5.21
C ALA A 65 17.04 8.15 -5.53
N THR A 66 16.48 8.46 -6.70
CA THR A 66 16.23 9.84 -7.13
C THR A 66 15.18 10.53 -6.28
N LEU A 67 14.09 9.82 -5.93
CA LEU A 67 12.97 10.39 -5.20
C LEU A 67 13.21 10.53 -3.70
N TYR A 68 13.97 9.61 -3.09
CA TYR A 68 14.08 9.50 -1.64
C TYR A 68 15.52 9.50 -1.14
N ALA A 69 16.37 8.60 -1.65
CA ALA A 69 17.73 8.46 -1.11
C ALA A 69 18.59 9.72 -1.31
N MET A 70 18.56 10.30 -2.51
CA MET A 70 19.34 11.50 -2.84
C MET A 70 18.89 12.72 -2.03
N PRO A 71 17.59 13.04 -1.90
CA PRO A 71 17.13 14.05 -0.96
C PRO A 71 17.55 13.78 0.48
N SER A 72 17.33 12.57 1.01
CA SER A 72 17.72 12.20 2.38
C SER A 72 19.21 12.44 2.65
N SER A 73 20.07 12.01 1.73
CA SER A 73 21.51 12.23 1.84
C SER A 73 21.89 13.71 1.83
N LYS A 74 21.22 14.55 1.03
CA LYS A 74 21.42 16.02 1.04
C LYS A 74 21.09 16.66 2.39
N PHE A 75 20.20 16.05 3.17
CA PHE A 75 19.87 16.47 4.53
C PHE A 75 20.73 15.79 5.61
N GLY A 76 21.74 15.01 5.22
CA GLY A 76 22.66 14.35 6.15
C GLY A 76 22.11 13.06 6.77
N PHE A 77 21.09 12.45 6.18
CA PHE A 77 20.58 11.15 6.63
C PHE A 77 21.23 10.00 5.87
N ASP A 78 21.71 9.00 6.61
CA ASP A 78 22.31 7.78 6.04
C ASP A 78 21.26 6.76 5.57
N THR A 79 20.02 6.92 5.99
CA THR A 79 18.90 6.05 5.64
C THR A 79 17.73 6.85 5.09
N TRP A 80 16.86 6.17 4.37
CA TRP A 80 15.62 6.74 3.84
C TRP A 80 14.50 5.71 3.99
N GLY A 81 13.26 6.19 3.97
CA GLY A 81 12.09 5.35 4.08
C GLY A 81 10.91 5.96 3.35
N ILE A 82 9.88 5.15 3.16
CA ILE A 82 8.60 5.56 2.57
C ILE A 82 7.47 5.10 3.47
N THR A 83 6.40 5.87 3.50
CA THR A 83 5.17 5.52 4.22
C THR A 83 4.02 5.40 3.22
N ASP A 84 3.29 4.30 3.28
CA ASP A 84 2.11 4.09 2.46
C ASP A 84 1.02 3.38 3.27
N HIS A 85 -0.21 3.92 3.21
CA HIS A 85 -1.37 3.40 3.91
C HIS A 85 -2.14 2.36 3.09
N THR A 86 -1.81 2.20 1.80
CA THR A 86 -2.41 1.19 0.92
C THR A 86 -1.47 0.02 0.63
N ALA A 87 -0.20 0.11 1.06
CA ALA A 87 0.75 -0.99 0.93
C ALA A 87 0.16 -2.26 1.54
N ASN A 88 0.41 -3.39 0.90
CA ASN A 88 0.01 -4.73 1.34
C ASN A 88 1.23 -5.66 1.28
N ARG A 89 1.03 -6.94 1.55
CA ARG A 89 2.11 -7.94 1.46
C ARG A 89 2.81 -7.96 0.09
N GLN A 90 2.07 -7.84 -1.01
CA GLN A 90 2.65 -7.84 -2.37
C GLN A 90 3.57 -6.63 -2.57
N THR A 91 3.21 -5.45 -2.06
CA THR A 91 4.08 -4.27 -2.06
C THR A 91 5.38 -4.56 -1.31
N CYS A 92 5.31 -5.20 -0.15
CA CYS A 92 6.50 -5.55 0.63
C CYS A 92 7.38 -6.59 -0.05
N ASP A 93 6.80 -7.64 -0.65
CA ASP A 93 7.53 -8.67 -1.38
C ASP A 93 8.23 -8.08 -2.62
N MET A 94 7.55 -7.18 -3.34
CA MET A 94 8.16 -6.40 -4.42
C MET A 94 9.33 -5.56 -3.91
N LEU A 95 9.15 -4.84 -2.81
CA LEU A 95 10.22 -4.01 -2.23
C LEU A 95 11.41 -4.85 -1.76
N ARG A 96 11.19 -6.05 -1.21
CA ARG A 96 12.28 -7.00 -0.88
C ARG A 96 13.02 -7.47 -2.11
N MET A 97 12.33 -7.68 -3.22
CA MET A 97 12.96 -8.02 -4.49
C MET A 97 13.85 -6.89 -5.00
N ILE A 98 13.50 -5.63 -4.76
CA ILE A 98 14.27 -4.45 -5.18
C ILE A 98 15.40 -4.13 -4.17
N TYR A 99 15.12 -4.30 -2.88
CA TYR A 99 15.96 -4.00 -1.73
C TYR A 99 15.91 -5.16 -0.73
N PRO A 100 16.82 -6.16 -0.84
CA PRO A 100 16.79 -7.35 0.00
C PRO A 100 16.86 -7.07 1.51
N ASP A 101 17.54 -5.99 1.89
CA ASP A 101 17.72 -5.57 3.28
C ASP A 101 16.65 -4.60 3.78
N ALA A 102 15.56 -4.40 3.02
CA ALA A 102 14.47 -3.51 3.40
C ALA A 102 13.78 -4.02 4.68
N LYS A 103 13.59 -3.09 5.63
CA LYS A 103 12.89 -3.33 6.89
C LYS A 103 11.50 -2.75 6.82
N PHE A 104 10.52 -3.51 7.31
CA PHE A 104 9.11 -3.11 7.31
C PHE A 104 8.60 -2.92 8.73
N VAL A 105 7.97 -1.78 8.97
CA VAL A 105 7.33 -1.45 10.25
C VAL A 105 5.85 -1.21 9.98
N PHE A 106 4.99 -1.94 10.69
CA PHE A 106 3.55 -1.84 10.55
C PHE A 106 2.94 -1.18 11.77
N VAL A 107 2.38 0.00 11.58
CA VAL A 107 1.62 0.68 12.64
C VAL A 107 0.15 0.29 12.50
N ILE A 108 -0.32 -0.53 13.43
CA ILE A 108 -1.70 -1.00 13.48
C ILE A 108 -2.43 -0.18 14.54
N ARG A 109 -3.52 0.46 14.12
CA ARG A 109 -4.42 1.21 14.99
C ARG A 109 -5.74 0.48 15.11
N HIS A 110 -6.39 0.62 16.26
CA HIS A 110 -7.73 0.12 16.48
C HIS A 110 -8.68 0.54 15.33
N PRO A 111 -9.36 -0.40 14.66
CA PRO A 111 -10.09 -0.12 13.42
C PRO A 111 -11.26 0.83 13.62
N ILE A 112 -11.89 0.82 14.80
CA ILE A 112 -12.97 1.78 15.08
C ILE A 112 -12.42 3.22 15.17
N ASP A 113 -11.21 3.40 15.67
CA ASP A 113 -10.60 4.74 15.73
C ASP A 113 -10.20 5.22 14.33
N CYS A 114 -9.74 4.31 13.48
CA CYS A 114 -9.54 4.61 12.06
C CYS A 114 -10.85 5.02 11.37
N LEU A 115 -11.94 4.26 11.57
CA LEU A 115 -13.27 4.56 11.02
C LEU A 115 -13.78 5.94 11.46
N ARG A 116 -13.60 6.29 12.74
CA ARG A 116 -13.97 7.62 13.29
C ARG A 116 -13.23 8.74 12.59
N GLN A 117 -11.93 8.56 12.37
CA GLN A 117 -11.11 9.56 11.67
C GLN A 117 -11.55 9.71 10.21
N ILE A 118 -11.89 8.61 9.54
CA ILE A 118 -12.34 8.64 8.15
C ILE A 118 -13.70 9.30 8.02
N LYS A 119 -14.65 9.06 8.93
CA LYS A 119 -15.94 9.77 8.90
C LYS A 119 -15.75 11.29 8.96
N LYS A 120 -14.76 11.78 9.72
CA LYS A 120 -14.43 13.21 9.78
C LYS A 120 -13.81 13.75 8.48
N ILE A 121 -13.09 12.91 7.74
CA ILE A 121 -12.39 13.28 6.49
C ILE A 121 -13.31 13.10 5.28
N SER A 122 -13.94 11.94 5.11
CA SER A 122 -14.77 11.59 3.94
C SER A 122 -16.06 12.41 3.81
N MET A 123 -16.47 13.11 4.87
CA MET A 123 -17.60 14.06 4.82
C MET A 123 -17.19 15.45 4.31
N ARG A 124 -15.93 15.65 3.90
CA ARG A 124 -15.49 16.85 3.19
C ARG A 124 -15.80 16.70 1.70
N PRO A 125 -16.60 17.60 1.09
CA PRO A 125 -17.04 17.49 -0.32
C PRO A 125 -15.93 17.45 -1.38
N ARG A 126 -14.66 17.69 -1.00
CA ARG A 126 -13.50 17.74 -1.92
C ARG A 126 -12.61 16.51 -1.85
N ASP A 127 -12.84 15.60 -0.91
CA ASP A 127 -11.92 14.49 -0.70
C ASP A 127 -12.23 13.35 -1.67
N HIS A 128 -11.20 12.95 -2.44
CA HIS A 128 -11.27 11.99 -3.56
C HIS A 128 -11.92 10.64 -3.20
N TRP A 129 -11.89 10.28 -1.92
CA TRP A 129 -12.51 9.06 -1.38
C TRP A 129 -14.02 8.99 -1.58
N GLY A 130 -14.72 10.12 -1.58
CA GLY A 130 -16.18 10.15 -1.75
C GLY A 130 -16.68 9.67 -3.11
N ARG A 131 -15.84 9.77 -4.17
CA ARG A 131 -16.21 9.38 -5.54
C ARG A 131 -15.92 7.92 -5.89
N LEU A 132 -15.02 7.27 -5.15
CA LEU A 132 -14.60 5.89 -5.43
C LEU A 132 -15.55 4.84 -4.81
N LEU A 133 -16.57 5.27 -4.08
CA LEU A 133 -17.40 4.43 -3.23
C LEU A 133 -18.88 4.40 -3.65
N GLU A 134 -19.18 4.75 -4.91
CA GLU A 134 -20.56 4.80 -5.42
C GLU A 134 -21.30 3.45 -5.33
N GLU A 135 -20.58 2.32 -5.32
CA GLU A 135 -21.16 0.97 -5.31
C GLU A 135 -21.18 0.26 -3.94
N LYS A 136 -20.40 0.73 -2.95
CA LYS A 136 -20.31 0.11 -1.62
C LYS A 136 -20.33 1.16 -0.52
N SER A 137 -20.97 0.86 0.62
CA SER A 137 -20.85 1.75 1.77
C SER A 137 -19.37 1.98 2.11
N PRO A 138 -18.92 3.23 2.20
CA PRO A 138 -17.54 3.58 2.56
C PRO A 138 -17.03 2.87 3.82
N LEU A 139 -17.91 2.65 4.79
CA LEU A 139 -17.57 2.01 6.05
C LEU A 139 -17.30 0.51 5.87
N ASP A 140 -18.10 -0.18 5.05
CA ASP A 140 -17.89 -1.60 4.76
C ASP A 140 -16.60 -1.81 3.97
N TRP A 141 -16.37 -0.96 2.95
CA TRP A 141 -15.13 -1.02 2.18
C TRP A 141 -13.91 -0.78 3.08
N PHE A 142 -13.97 0.23 3.95
CA PHE A 142 -12.87 0.50 4.87
C PHE A 142 -12.65 -0.65 5.85
N ALA A 143 -13.69 -1.16 6.48
CA ALA A 143 -13.58 -2.26 7.43
C ALA A 143 -12.97 -3.50 6.76
N ALA A 144 -13.41 -3.84 5.55
CA ALA A 144 -12.85 -4.95 4.77
C ALA A 144 -11.39 -4.70 4.39
N ASN A 145 -11.04 -3.49 3.95
CA ASN A 145 -9.68 -3.17 3.56
C ASN A 145 -8.73 -3.14 4.76
N TRP A 146 -9.17 -2.60 5.90
CA TRP A 146 -8.38 -2.61 7.14
C TRP A 146 -8.13 -4.05 7.61
N ALA A 147 -9.17 -4.89 7.63
CA ALA A 147 -9.04 -6.29 8.06
C ALA A 147 -8.06 -7.04 7.15
N ARG A 148 -8.22 -6.90 5.83
CA ARG A 148 -7.30 -7.51 4.84
C ARG A 148 -5.86 -7.05 5.04
N LEU A 149 -5.62 -5.74 5.17
CA LEU A 149 -4.27 -5.20 5.32
C LEU A 149 -3.61 -5.68 6.61
N ALA A 150 -4.35 -5.66 7.71
CA ALA A 150 -3.80 -6.06 8.99
C ALA A 150 -3.60 -7.60 9.07
N ASP A 151 -4.43 -8.40 8.41
CA ASP A 151 -4.18 -9.84 8.19
C ASP A 151 -2.89 -10.08 7.38
N ASP A 152 -2.74 -9.39 6.24
CA ASP A 152 -1.57 -9.50 5.36
C ASP A 152 -0.25 -9.25 6.12
N PHE A 153 -0.28 -8.34 7.11
CA PHE A 153 0.90 -7.96 7.89
C PHE A 153 1.16 -8.84 9.10
N TYR A 154 0.10 -9.31 9.77
CA TYR A 154 0.25 -10.21 10.91
C TYR A 154 0.99 -11.50 10.52
N GLU A 155 0.77 -11.99 9.31
CA GLU A 155 1.36 -13.23 8.82
C GLU A 155 2.74 -13.02 8.16
N MET A 156 3.23 -11.78 8.05
CA MET A 156 4.45 -11.49 7.31
C MET A 156 5.72 -11.64 8.19
N PRO A 157 6.65 -12.54 7.84
CA PRO A 157 7.88 -12.73 8.60
C PRO A 157 8.83 -11.54 8.44
N ASN A 158 9.75 -11.37 9.40
CA ASN A 158 10.77 -10.31 9.40
C ASN A 158 10.15 -8.91 9.26
N THR A 159 9.19 -8.64 10.15
CA THR A 159 8.49 -7.36 10.25
C THR A 159 8.44 -6.92 11.69
N PHE A 160 8.24 -5.63 11.92
CA PHE A 160 8.03 -5.09 13.26
C PHE A 160 6.65 -4.45 13.34
N SER A 161 5.78 -5.00 14.19
CA SER A 161 4.44 -4.49 14.39
C SER A 161 4.38 -3.56 15.60
N ILE A 162 3.76 -2.40 15.42
CA ILE A 162 3.56 -1.38 16.44
C ILE A 162 2.06 -1.18 16.61
N ARG A 163 1.58 -1.27 17.85
CA ARG A 163 0.25 -0.76 18.18
C ARG A 163 0.34 0.76 18.25
N TYR A 164 -0.50 1.45 17.49
CA TYR A 164 -0.57 2.92 17.49
C TYR A 164 -0.80 3.47 18.90
N GLU A 165 -1.59 2.75 19.69
CA GLU A 165 -1.99 3.08 21.05
C GLU A 165 -0.79 3.03 22.01
N ASP A 166 0.10 2.04 21.85
CA ASP A 166 1.34 1.97 22.62
C ASP A 166 2.30 3.09 22.23
N MET A 167 2.35 3.42 20.93
CA MET A 167 3.17 4.53 20.43
C MET A 167 2.73 5.87 21.02
N VAL A 168 1.44 6.20 21.01
CA VAL A 168 0.94 7.49 21.52
C VAL A 168 0.83 7.56 23.05
N SER A 169 0.80 6.41 23.73
CA SER A 169 0.80 6.35 25.20
C SER A 169 2.21 6.26 25.80
N GLY A 170 3.26 6.23 24.96
CA GLY A 170 4.65 6.10 25.41
C GLY A 170 5.00 4.71 25.92
N LYS A 171 4.20 3.69 25.62
CA LYS A 171 4.43 2.28 25.99
C LYS A 171 5.21 1.49 24.93
N LEU A 172 5.45 2.09 23.76
CA LEU A 172 6.23 1.46 22.70
C LEU A 172 7.65 1.16 23.18
N ASP A 173 8.10 -0.07 22.99
CA ASP A 173 9.49 -0.49 23.20
C ASP A 173 10.39 0.09 22.09
N ILE A 174 10.86 1.32 22.32
CA ILE A 174 11.76 2.03 21.40
C ILE A 174 13.09 1.27 21.24
N ALA A 175 13.57 0.60 22.29
CA ALA A 175 14.83 -0.12 22.23
C ALA A 175 14.74 -1.31 21.26
N ALA A 176 13.65 -2.08 21.33
CA ALA A 176 13.39 -3.16 20.38
C ALA A 176 13.22 -2.64 18.93
N LEU A 177 12.55 -1.50 18.74
CA LEU A 177 12.41 -0.88 17.42
C LEU A 177 13.77 -0.41 16.87
N ASN A 178 14.59 0.24 17.69
CA ASN A 178 15.94 0.68 17.30
C ASN A 178 16.84 -0.50 16.95
N GLN A 179 16.78 -1.58 17.73
CA GLN A 179 17.49 -2.82 17.44
C GLN A 179 17.02 -3.42 16.11
N TYR A 180 15.71 -3.48 15.89
CA TYR A 180 15.15 -3.98 14.63
C TYR A 180 15.63 -3.14 13.45
N LEU A 181 15.56 -1.81 13.54
CA LEU A 181 15.95 -0.90 12.47
C LEU A 181 17.47 -0.79 12.28
N GLY A 182 18.26 -1.06 13.32
CA GLY A 182 19.69 -0.77 13.33
C GLY A 182 19.96 0.74 13.26
N ALA A 183 19.05 1.55 13.80
CA ALA A 183 19.11 3.00 13.81
C ALA A 183 18.58 3.55 15.14
N GLU A 184 19.10 4.69 15.57
CA GLU A 184 18.61 5.37 16.76
C GLU A 184 17.44 6.28 16.39
N LEU A 185 16.23 5.90 16.82
CA LEU A 185 15.05 6.76 16.72
C LEU A 185 14.82 7.52 18.03
N VAL A 186 14.53 8.81 17.88
CA VAL A 186 14.03 9.67 18.95
C VAL A 186 12.56 9.96 18.66
N LEU A 187 11.66 9.38 19.47
CA LEU A 187 10.24 9.74 19.41
C LEU A 187 10.04 11.09 20.11
N ASN A 188 9.23 11.96 19.51
CA ASN A 188 8.77 13.19 20.14
C ASN A 188 7.28 13.03 20.51
N PRO A 189 6.95 12.66 21.76
CA PRO A 189 5.58 12.40 22.18
C PRO A 189 4.68 13.63 22.06
N GLU A 190 5.23 14.83 22.23
CA GLU A 190 4.48 16.09 22.17
C GLU A 190 3.91 16.38 20.77
N LYS A 191 4.55 15.83 19.73
CA LYS A 191 4.11 15.96 18.34
C LYS A 191 3.16 14.82 17.91
N MET A 192 2.91 13.84 18.77
CA MET A 192 2.01 12.73 18.45
C MET A 192 0.54 13.12 18.67
N PRO A 193 -0.38 12.69 17.78
CA PRO A 193 -1.80 12.93 17.98
C PRO A 193 -2.29 12.19 19.23
N LYS A 194 -3.02 12.88 20.10
CA LYS A 194 -3.63 12.26 21.28
C LYS A 194 -4.74 11.28 20.86
N SER A 195 -4.78 10.10 21.47
CA SER A 195 -5.88 9.14 21.32
C SER A 195 -7.08 9.57 22.18
N ASN A 196 -8.28 9.60 21.61
CA ASN A 196 -9.55 9.85 22.33
C ASN A 196 -10.45 8.60 22.30
N SER A 197 -9.87 7.40 22.43
CA SER A 197 -10.53 6.13 22.07
C SER A 197 -11.70 5.73 22.98
N GLU A 198 -11.71 6.11 24.26
CA GLU A 198 -12.62 5.54 25.27
C GLU A 198 -14.06 6.09 25.27
N GLU A 199 -14.33 7.32 24.79
CA GLU A 199 -15.56 8.02 25.21
C GLU A 199 -16.80 7.88 24.30
N VAL A 200 -16.73 7.20 23.14
CA VAL A 200 -17.76 7.38 22.08
C VAL A 200 -18.32 6.07 21.50
N LEU A 201 -17.97 4.89 22.02
CA LEU A 201 -18.38 3.60 21.43
C LEU A 201 -19.81 3.15 21.77
N ASP A 202 -20.34 3.65 22.89
CA ASP A 202 -21.62 3.18 23.45
C ASP A 202 -22.84 3.80 22.77
N ASN A 203 -22.67 4.91 22.04
CA ASN A 203 -23.78 5.67 21.47
C ASN A 203 -24.15 5.29 20.03
N ILE A 204 -23.54 4.25 19.44
CA ILE A 204 -23.82 3.86 18.06
C ILE A 204 -24.50 2.49 18.02
N SER A 205 -25.83 2.52 18.05
CA SER A 205 -26.75 1.37 18.10
C SER A 205 -27.16 0.80 16.73
N GLU A 206 -26.42 1.12 15.66
CA GLU A 206 -26.75 0.67 14.31
C GLU A 206 -26.36 -0.81 14.10
N PRO A 207 -27.28 -1.72 13.70
CA PRO A 207 -27.01 -3.16 13.54
C PRO A 207 -25.84 -3.48 12.62
N ARG A 208 -25.62 -2.66 11.59
CA ARG A 208 -24.49 -2.78 10.66
C ARG A 208 -23.14 -2.59 11.37
N ILE A 209 -23.08 -1.64 12.30
CA ILE A 209 -21.87 -1.35 13.08
C ILE A 209 -21.59 -2.46 14.07
N GLN A 210 -22.62 -3.13 14.61
CA GLN A 210 -22.44 -4.31 15.45
C GLN A 210 -21.82 -5.49 14.67
N LYS A 211 -22.23 -5.71 13.42
CA LYS A 211 -21.60 -6.72 12.55
C LYS A 211 -20.14 -6.40 12.26
N ILE A 212 -19.83 -5.13 11.98
CA ILE A 212 -18.44 -4.67 11.76
C ILE A 212 -17.61 -4.85 13.03
N LYS A 213 -18.15 -4.47 14.20
CA LYS A 213 -17.53 -4.67 15.52
C LYS A 213 -17.23 -6.15 15.78
N ALA A 214 -18.17 -7.05 15.51
CA ALA A 214 -17.97 -8.49 15.70
C ALA A 214 -16.83 -9.06 14.84
N ASN A 215 -16.75 -8.66 13.57
CA ASN A 215 -15.66 -9.08 12.67
C ASN A 215 -14.30 -8.55 13.15
N ILE A 216 -14.26 -7.27 13.52
CA ILE A 216 -13.08 -6.62 14.09
C ILE A 216 -12.62 -7.33 15.38
N HIS A 217 -13.53 -7.60 16.31
CA HIS A 217 -13.19 -8.25 17.59
C HIS A 217 -12.66 -9.67 17.36
N SER A 218 -13.23 -10.42 16.42
CA SER A 218 -12.72 -11.74 16.06
C SER A 218 -11.28 -11.69 15.55
N GLN A 219 -10.95 -10.68 14.74
CA GLN A 219 -9.59 -10.49 14.22
C GLN A 219 -8.62 -10.02 15.30
N MET A 220 -9.04 -9.09 16.16
CA MET A 220 -8.21 -8.62 17.27
C MET A 220 -7.91 -9.73 18.28
N ALA A 221 -8.90 -10.59 18.57
CA ALA A 221 -8.71 -11.77 19.41
C ALA A 221 -7.68 -12.74 18.81
N ARG A 222 -7.71 -12.95 17.49
CA ARG A 222 -6.70 -13.76 16.76
C ARG A 222 -5.28 -13.24 16.98
N TRP A 223 -5.11 -11.93 17.12
CA TRP A 223 -3.80 -11.31 17.31
C TRP A 223 -3.39 -11.11 18.76
N ASN A 224 -4.16 -11.62 19.73
CA ASN A 224 -3.98 -11.31 21.16
C ASN A 224 -3.94 -9.79 21.44
N TYR A 225 -4.62 -9.01 20.61
CA TYR A 225 -4.70 -7.57 20.76
C TYR A 225 -5.74 -7.27 21.86
N LYS A 226 -5.24 -7.03 23.09
CA LYS A 226 -6.04 -6.63 24.26
C LYS A 226 -6.22 -5.12 24.31
#